data_AF-A0A822C9G5-F1
#
_entry.id   AF-A0A822C9G5-F1
#
_cell.length_a   1.000
_cell.length_b   1.000
_cell.length_c   1.000
_cell.angle_alpha   90.00
_cell.angle_beta   90.00
_cell.angle_gamma   90.00
#
_symmetry.space_group_name_H-M   'P 1'
#
loop_
_entity.id
_entity.type
_entity.pdbx_description
1 polymer ?
#
loop_
_entity_poly.entity_id
_entity_poly.type
_entity_poly.pdbx_seq_one_letter_code
_entity_poly.pdbx_strand_id
1 'polypeptide(L)'
;DYGPEAKGFIENSYLQGLTPVEFYFHAMAGREGLIDTVVKIVETGYIQERLIKAMESVMIKYDGTVRNQFEQLIQFTYGEDGLAGENVEFQSIISLKPSNQLFERLCKFDLSSEEKYLRKFLTDDVIRDLYTNESLQLLDDEWKQLNEDIFNLRQIFPTVIHQKFFYLVI
;
A
#
# COMPACT_ATOMS: atom_id res chain seq x y z
N ASP A 1 4.25 -43.66 -28.02
CA ASP A 1 2.86 -43.23 -27.81
C ASP A 1 2.87 -41.80 -27.27
N TYR A 2 1.95 -40.94 -27.69
CA TYR A 2 1.92 -39.51 -27.35
C TYR A 2 0.66 -39.10 -26.57
N GLY A 3 -0.12 -40.08 -26.10
CA GLY A 3 -1.30 -39.84 -25.26
C GLY A 3 -0.98 -39.09 -23.95
N PRO A 4 -1.97 -38.41 -23.35
CA PRO A 4 -1.81 -37.62 -22.13
C PRO A 4 -1.37 -38.48 -20.93
N GLU A 5 -1.90 -39.71 -20.81
CA GLU A 5 -1.52 -40.67 -19.77
C GLU A 5 -0.02 -41.01 -19.82
N ALA A 6 0.57 -41.09 -21.02
CA ALA A 6 2.00 -41.36 -21.21
C ALA A 6 2.90 -40.14 -20.86
N LYS A 7 2.30 -38.96 -20.64
CA LYS A 7 3.00 -37.70 -20.29
C LYS A 7 2.70 -37.22 -18.87
N GLY A 8 2.13 -38.08 -18.02
CA GLY A 8 1.90 -37.76 -16.61
C GLY A 8 0.57 -37.08 -16.31
N PHE A 9 -0.41 -37.15 -17.23
CA PHE A 9 -1.79 -36.82 -16.87
C PHE A 9 -2.36 -37.92 -15.96
N ILE A 10 -2.93 -37.51 -14.83
CA ILE A 10 -3.57 -38.39 -13.84
C ILE A 10 -5.08 -38.14 -13.92
N GLU A 11 -5.84 -39.16 -14.33
CA GLU A 11 -7.29 -39.07 -14.46
C GLU A 11 -7.98 -39.40 -13.13
N ASN A 12 -7.45 -40.37 -12.39
CA ASN A 12 -8.09 -40.86 -11.18
C ASN A 12 -7.89 -39.92 -9.97
N SER A 13 -8.93 -39.81 -9.15
CA SER A 13 -8.87 -39.09 -7.87
C SER A 13 -8.24 -39.93 -6.76
N TYR A 14 -7.73 -39.28 -5.70
CA TYR A 14 -7.22 -40.01 -4.52
C TYR A 14 -8.26 -40.93 -3.87
N LEU A 15 -9.56 -40.61 -3.98
CA LEU A 15 -10.64 -41.43 -3.44
C LEU A 15 -10.82 -42.74 -4.22
N GLN A 16 -10.71 -42.67 -5.55
CA GLN A 16 -10.84 -43.84 -6.43
C GLN A 16 -9.57 -44.70 -6.45
N GLY A 17 -8.43 -44.12 -6.10
CA GLY A 17 -7.13 -44.77 -6.12
C GLY A 17 -6.42 -44.57 -7.46
N LEU A 18 -5.10 -44.53 -7.41
CA LEU A 18 -4.24 -44.28 -8.56
C LEU A 18 -3.81 -45.60 -9.20
N THR A 19 -3.77 -45.65 -10.53
CA THR A 19 -3.10 -46.77 -11.23
C THR A 19 -1.59 -46.76 -10.94
N PRO A 20 -0.86 -47.88 -11.12
CA PRO A 20 0.58 -47.90 -10.86
C PRO A 20 1.38 -46.88 -11.68
N VAL A 21 0.94 -46.55 -12.89
CA VAL A 21 1.59 -45.56 -13.77
C VAL A 21 1.31 -44.14 -13.28
N GLU A 22 0.06 -43.82 -12.93
CA GLU A 22 -0.30 -42.52 -12.35
C GLU A 22 0.39 -42.30 -11.00
N PHE A 23 0.47 -43.33 -10.16
CA PHE A 23 1.18 -43.27 -8.89
C PHE A 23 2.67 -42.97 -9.09
N TYR A 24 3.30 -43.56 -10.10
CA TYR A 24 4.70 -43.28 -10.43
C TYR A 24 4.91 -41.83 -10.87
N PHE A 25 4.08 -41.30 -11.78
CA PHE A 25 4.16 -39.89 -12.20
C PHE A 25 3.85 -38.92 -11.05
N HIS A 26 2.89 -39.28 -10.20
CA HIS A 26 2.58 -38.52 -8.99
C HIS A 26 3.78 -38.45 -8.03
N ALA A 27 4.42 -39.60 -7.78
CA ALA A 27 5.61 -39.68 -6.92
C ALA A 27 6.81 -38.90 -7.50
N MET A 28 6.96 -38.88 -8.82
CA MET A 28 7.99 -38.05 -9.49
C MET A 28 7.79 -36.56 -9.20
N ALA A 29 6.58 -36.04 -9.40
CA ALA A 29 6.26 -34.65 -9.12
C ALA A 29 6.41 -34.31 -7.63
N GLY A 30 5.97 -35.22 -6.75
CA GLY A 30 6.13 -35.07 -5.30
C GLY A 30 7.61 -35.00 -4.87
N ARG A 31 8.47 -35.84 -5.46
CA ARG A 31 9.92 -35.82 -5.20
C ARG A 31 10.55 -34.50 -5.63
N GLU A 32 10.20 -33.98 -6.81
CA GLU A 32 10.70 -32.69 -7.29
C GLU A 32 10.29 -31.55 -6.33
N GLY A 33 9.02 -31.51 -5.91
CA GLY A 33 8.54 -30.50 -4.95
C GLY A 33 9.23 -30.55 -3.59
N LEU A 34 9.52 -31.76 -3.08
CA LEU A 34 10.30 -31.93 -1.85
C LEU A 34 11.74 -31.44 -2.00
N ILE A 35 12.39 -31.76 -3.12
CA ILE A 35 13.76 -31.31 -3.39
C ILE A 35 13.82 -29.79 -3.53
N ASP A 36 12.90 -29.20 -4.30
CA ASP A 36 12.82 -27.75 -4.50
C ASP A 36 12.62 -27.01 -3.16
N THR A 37 11.76 -27.54 -2.29
CA THR A 37 11.55 -26.97 -0.96
C THR A 37 12.83 -26.97 -0.14
N VAL A 38 13.58 -28.09 -0.13
CA VAL A 38 14.85 -28.19 0.60
C VAL A 38 15.89 -27.21 0.04
N VAL A 39 15.99 -27.12 -1.29
CA VAL A 39 16.92 -26.18 -1.95
C VAL A 39 16.55 -24.73 -1.60
N LYS A 40 15.27 -24.36 -1.68
CA LYS A 40 14.80 -23.02 -1.31
C LYS A 40 15.08 -22.66 0.14
N ILE A 41 14.96 -23.61 1.07
CA ILE A 41 15.28 -23.37 2.49
C ILE A 41 16.76 -22.99 2.64
N VAL A 42 17.66 -23.72 1.99
CA VAL A 42 19.11 -23.46 2.06
C VAL A 42 19.44 -22.11 1.41
N GLU A 43 18.87 -21.82 0.25
CA GLU A 43 19.11 -20.56 -0.47
C GLU A 43 18.59 -19.34 0.29
N THR A 44 17.32 -19.39 0.75
CA THR A 44 16.71 -18.29 1.49
C THR A 44 17.41 -18.04 2.83
N GLY A 45 17.81 -19.09 3.54
CA GLY A 45 18.59 -18.97 4.77
C GLY A 45 19.96 -18.32 4.55
N TYR A 46 20.69 -18.74 3.51
CA TYR A 46 21.99 -18.15 3.18
C TYR A 46 21.88 -16.67 2.77
N ILE A 47 20.86 -16.33 1.97
CA ILE A 47 20.58 -14.93 1.60
C ILE A 47 20.25 -14.10 2.85
N GLN A 48 19.40 -14.63 3.75
CA GLN A 48 19.03 -13.95 4.99
C GLN A 48 20.24 -13.68 5.89
N GLU A 49 21.12 -14.66 6.12
CA GLU A 49 22.32 -14.48 6.94
C GLU A 49 23.24 -13.38 6.37
N ARG A 50 23.46 -13.41 5.05
CA ARG A 50 24.26 -12.38 4.36
C ARG A 50 23.65 -10.99 4.48
N LEU A 51 22.33 -10.88 4.37
CA LEU A 51 21.62 -9.60 4.53
C LEU A 51 21.72 -9.08 5.96
N ILE A 52 21.56 -9.96 6.97
CA ILE A 52 21.74 -9.59 8.38
C ILE A 52 23.15 -9.08 8.62
N LYS A 53 24.19 -9.79 8.16
CA LYS A 53 25.58 -9.37 8.33
C LYS A 53 25.93 -8.08 7.61
N ALA A 54 25.33 -7.81 6.45
CA ALA A 54 25.52 -6.54 5.76
C ALA A 54 24.87 -5.35 6.51
N MET A 55 23.73 -5.59 7.17
CA MET A 55 22.91 -4.53 7.78
C MET A 55 23.04 -4.43 9.31
N GLU A 56 23.76 -5.34 9.99
CA GLU A 56 23.83 -5.40 11.46
C GLU A 56 24.39 -4.12 12.12
N SER A 57 25.18 -3.35 11.37
CA SER A 57 25.80 -2.11 11.87
C SER A 57 24.92 -0.86 11.73
N VAL A 58 23.80 -0.96 11.01
CA VAL A 58 22.93 0.18 10.70
C VAL A 58 21.97 0.43 11.86
N MET A 59 21.98 1.65 12.39
CA MET A 59 21.11 2.03 13.50
C MET A 59 20.63 3.49 13.39
N ILE A 60 19.48 3.76 14.01
CA ILE A 60 18.93 5.11 14.16
C ILE A 60 19.64 5.79 15.33
N LYS A 61 20.12 7.02 15.11
CA LYS A 61 20.74 7.86 16.14
C LYS A 61 19.70 8.80 16.77
N TYR A 62 20.03 9.40 17.92
CA TYR A 62 19.13 10.29 18.65
C TYR A 62 18.69 11.54 17.86
N ASP A 63 19.43 11.91 16.81
CA ASP A 63 19.08 13.00 15.91
C ASP A 63 18.09 12.59 14.79
N GLY A 64 17.59 11.35 14.82
CA GLY A 64 16.67 10.80 13.80
C GLY A 64 17.38 10.31 12.53
N THR A 65 18.71 10.46 12.43
CA THR A 65 19.47 10.02 11.26
C THR A 65 19.83 8.54 11.34
N VAL A 66 19.90 7.88 10.19
CA VAL A 66 20.32 6.47 10.09
C VAL A 66 21.81 6.43 9.72
N ARG A 67 22.63 5.81 10.58
CA ARG A 67 24.09 5.73 10.40
C ARG A 67 24.60 4.31 10.62
N ASN A 68 25.75 4.02 10.00
CA ASN A 68 26.50 2.80 10.28
C ASN A 68 27.45 2.96 11.50
N GLN A 69 28.20 1.89 11.80
CA GLN A 69 29.22 1.87 12.86
C GLN A 69 30.38 2.86 12.67
N PHE A 70 30.63 3.31 11.43
CA PHE A 70 31.65 4.32 11.12
C PHE A 70 31.08 5.75 11.12
N GLU A 71 29.86 5.92 11.65
CA GLU A 71 29.11 7.18 11.66
C GLU A 71 28.83 7.78 10.27
N GLN A 72 28.94 6.97 9.21
CA GLN A 72 28.57 7.39 7.87
C GLN A 72 27.05 7.48 7.77
N LEU A 73 26.57 8.62 7.27
CA LEU A 73 25.16 8.90 7.05
C LEU A 73 24.62 8.05 5.89
N ILE A 74 23.58 7.27 6.16
CA ILE A 74 22.88 6.45 5.16
C ILE A 74 21.57 7.14 4.75
N GLN A 75 20.77 7.57 5.72
CA GLN A 75 19.53 8.33 5.51
C GLN A 75 19.43 9.49 6.50
N PHE A 76 18.85 10.61 6.06
CA PHE A 76 18.59 11.78 6.90
C PHE A 76 17.48 11.51 7.91
N THR A 77 16.42 10.82 7.49
CA THR A 77 15.29 10.39 8.33
C THR A 77 15.02 8.91 8.05
N TYR A 78 14.75 8.14 9.10
CA TYR A 78 14.37 6.73 8.96
C TYR A 78 13.12 6.60 8.09
N GLY A 79 13.16 5.78 7.04
CA GLY A 79 11.97 5.58 6.18
C GLY A 79 11.55 6.81 5.36
N GLU A 80 12.40 7.85 5.28
CA GLU A 80 12.11 9.16 4.68
C GLU A 80 11.00 9.97 5.38
N ASP A 81 10.29 9.40 6.36
CA ASP A 81 9.22 10.03 7.15
C ASP A 81 9.53 10.13 8.65
N GLY A 82 10.50 9.35 9.15
CA GLY A 82 10.87 9.26 10.56
C GLY A 82 9.89 8.43 11.40
N LEU A 83 9.00 7.67 10.77
CA LEU A 83 7.91 6.96 11.44
C LEU A 83 8.23 5.48 11.65
N ALA A 84 7.74 4.92 12.74
CA ALA A 84 7.92 3.50 13.04
C ALA A 84 6.89 2.65 12.27
N GLY A 85 7.35 1.60 11.61
CA GLY A 85 6.51 0.74 10.77
C GLY A 85 5.41 0.01 11.52
N GLU A 86 5.53 -0.19 12.84
CA GLU A 86 4.48 -0.79 13.66
C GLU A 86 3.19 0.06 13.75
N ASN A 87 3.28 1.37 13.56
CA ASN A 87 2.15 2.28 13.72
C ASN A 87 1.53 2.69 12.37
N VAL A 88 2.00 2.09 11.28
CA VAL A 88 1.62 2.45 9.93
C VAL A 88 0.42 1.61 9.47
N GLU A 89 -0.64 2.27 9.01
CA GLU A 89 -1.85 1.60 8.50
C GLU A 89 -2.10 1.86 7.01
N PHE A 90 -2.81 0.93 6.37
CA PHE A 90 -3.27 1.04 5.00
C PHE A 90 -4.52 1.92 4.92
N GLN A 91 -4.37 3.13 4.38
CA GLN A 91 -5.47 4.09 4.18
C GLN A 91 -5.67 4.40 2.70
N SER A 92 -6.91 4.66 2.28
CA SER A 92 -7.21 5.07 0.90
C SER A 92 -7.50 6.56 0.85
N ILE A 93 -6.72 7.32 0.08
CA ILE A 93 -6.98 8.75 -0.14
C ILE A 93 -8.15 8.90 -1.11
N ILE A 94 -9.25 9.46 -0.60
CA ILE A 94 -10.51 9.61 -1.33
C ILE A 94 -10.36 10.64 -2.46
N SER A 95 -9.53 11.68 -2.29
CA SER A 95 -9.33 12.77 -3.25
C SER A 95 -8.57 12.38 -4.53
N LEU A 96 -7.88 11.23 -4.55
CA LEU A 96 -7.06 10.80 -5.70
C LEU A 96 -7.87 10.06 -6.78
N LYS A 97 -8.98 9.44 -6.41
CA LYS A 97 -9.84 8.62 -7.29
C LYS A 97 -10.84 9.38 -8.18
N PRO A 98 -11.46 10.50 -7.76
CA PRO A 98 -12.54 11.08 -8.53
C PRO A 98 -12.06 11.75 -9.83
N SER A 99 -12.90 11.66 -10.86
CA SER A 99 -12.87 12.62 -11.98
C SER A 99 -12.94 14.04 -11.43
N ASN A 100 -12.32 15.02 -12.08
CA ASN A 100 -12.29 16.42 -11.61
C ASN A 100 -13.71 16.94 -11.23
N GLN A 101 -14.75 16.48 -11.93
CA GLN A 101 -16.14 16.82 -11.63
C GLN A 101 -16.69 16.20 -10.34
N LEU A 102 -16.29 14.96 -10.02
CA LEU A 102 -16.66 14.30 -8.77
C LEU A 102 -15.87 14.89 -7.59
N PHE A 103 -14.63 15.31 -7.83
CA PHE A 103 -13.81 15.98 -6.84
C PHE A 103 -14.42 17.33 -6.44
N GLU A 104 -14.81 18.14 -7.44
CA GLU A 104 -15.48 19.42 -7.19
C GLU A 104 -16.76 19.23 -6.37
N ARG A 105 -17.58 18.22 -6.66
CA ARG A 105 -18.80 17.97 -5.86
C ARG A 105 -18.56 17.52 -4.42
N LEU A 106 -17.45 16.84 -4.14
CA LEU A 106 -17.19 16.28 -2.81
C LEU A 106 -16.44 17.26 -1.91
N CYS A 107 -15.60 18.11 -2.50
CA CYS A 107 -14.65 18.93 -1.74
C CYS A 107 -14.90 20.44 -1.90
N LYS A 108 -15.67 20.89 -2.90
CA LYS A 108 -16.03 22.30 -3.01
C LYS A 108 -17.20 22.60 -2.09
N PHE A 109 -17.00 23.53 -1.17
CA PHE A 109 -18.01 23.93 -0.21
C PHE A 109 -18.75 25.19 -0.68
N ASP A 110 -19.91 24.99 -1.31
CA ASP A 110 -20.76 26.10 -1.78
C ASP A 110 -21.85 26.42 -0.75
N LEU A 111 -21.64 27.46 0.07
CA LEU A 111 -22.58 27.93 1.10
C LEU A 111 -24.00 28.21 0.55
N SER A 112 -24.09 28.77 -0.66
CA SER A 112 -25.35 29.15 -1.32
C SER A 112 -26.24 27.96 -1.72
N SER A 113 -25.65 26.79 -1.93
CA SER A 113 -26.34 25.63 -2.51
C SER A 113 -26.85 24.65 -1.44
N GLU A 114 -26.30 24.70 -0.21
CA GLU A 114 -26.50 23.66 0.82
C GLU A 114 -27.05 24.13 2.18
N GLU A 115 -27.53 25.38 2.31
CA GLU A 115 -28.06 25.93 3.57
C GLU A 115 -29.05 25.00 4.32
N LYS A 116 -29.92 24.31 3.58
CA LYS A 116 -30.91 23.37 4.16
C LYS A 116 -30.29 22.09 4.71
N TYR A 117 -29.13 21.69 4.19
CA TYR A 117 -28.37 20.53 4.66
C TYR A 117 -27.50 20.91 5.86
N LEU A 118 -26.85 22.09 5.81
CA LEU A 118 -26.01 22.61 6.89
C LEU A 118 -26.78 22.87 8.18
N ARG A 119 -28.01 23.40 8.10
CA ARG A 119 -28.90 23.57 9.26
C ARG A 119 -29.29 22.28 10.00
N LYS A 120 -29.02 21.10 9.41
CA LYS A 120 -29.23 19.80 10.09
C LYS A 120 -28.10 19.42 11.03
N PHE A 121 -26.88 19.93 10.79
CA PHE A 121 -25.67 19.54 11.52
C PHE A 121 -25.01 20.72 12.26
N LEU A 122 -25.27 21.96 11.85
CA LEU A 122 -24.69 23.18 12.43
C LEU A 122 -25.76 24.06 13.08
N THR A 123 -25.36 24.79 14.13
CA THR A 123 -26.20 25.81 14.79
C THR A 123 -26.34 27.07 13.94
N ASP A 124 -27.47 27.75 14.06
CA ASP A 124 -27.78 28.95 13.27
C ASP A 124 -26.78 30.12 13.48
N ASP A 125 -26.13 30.18 14.65
CA ASP A 125 -25.09 31.18 14.94
C ASP A 125 -23.83 30.93 14.10
N VAL A 126 -23.39 29.67 14.02
CA VAL A 126 -22.23 29.27 13.20
C VAL A 126 -22.49 29.54 11.73
N ILE A 127 -23.73 29.31 11.27
CA ILE A 127 -24.11 29.57 9.88
C ILE A 127 -24.00 31.06 9.56
N ARG A 128 -24.38 31.96 10.49
CA ARG A 128 -24.21 33.41 10.29
C ARG A 128 -22.75 33.82 10.21
N ASP A 129 -21.91 33.22 11.04
CA ASP A 129 -20.46 33.48 11.04
C ASP A 129 -19.79 32.99 9.74
N LEU A 130 -20.31 31.93 9.12
CA LEU A 130 -19.83 31.42 7.83
C LEU A 130 -20.12 32.35 6.64
N TYR A 131 -21.14 33.21 6.72
CA TYR A 131 -21.40 34.24 5.69
C TYR A 131 -20.53 35.49 5.84
N THR A 132 -19.68 35.54 6.86
CA THR A 132 -18.69 36.61 7.00
C THR A 132 -17.68 36.53 5.86
N ASN A 133 -17.29 37.68 5.32
CA ASN A 133 -16.32 37.77 4.22
C ASN A 133 -14.98 37.07 4.54
N GLU A 134 -14.58 37.03 5.81
CA GLU A 134 -13.36 36.36 6.26
C GLU A 134 -13.45 34.83 6.07
N SER A 135 -14.58 34.23 6.46
CA SER A 135 -14.83 32.79 6.31
C SER A 135 -14.88 32.36 4.85
N LEU A 136 -15.46 33.20 3.98
CA LEU A 136 -15.50 32.96 2.53
C LEU A 136 -14.11 32.94 1.90
N GLN A 137 -13.23 33.85 2.31
CA GLN A 137 -11.85 33.88 1.83
C GLN A 137 -11.05 32.64 2.25
N LEU A 138 -11.23 32.19 3.50
CA LEU A 138 -10.58 30.98 3.99
C LEU A 138 -11.01 29.72 3.22
N LEU A 139 -12.31 29.61 2.91
CA LEU A 139 -12.83 28.49 2.10
C LEU A 139 -12.28 28.51 0.67
N ASP A 140 -12.17 29.70 0.06
CA ASP A 140 -11.57 29.85 -1.27
C ASP A 140 -10.08 29.48 -1.27
N ASP A 141 -9.34 29.80 -0.21
CA ASP A 141 -7.93 29.46 -0.08
C ASP A 141 -7.71 27.97 0.20
N GLU A 142 -8.56 27.35 1.03
CA GLU A 142 -8.56 25.89 1.23
C GLU A 142 -8.83 25.15 -0.10
N TRP A 143 -9.80 25.64 -0.87
CA TRP A 143 -10.12 25.07 -2.19
C TRP A 143 -8.94 25.16 -3.17
N LYS A 144 -8.18 26.26 -3.16
CA LYS A 144 -6.95 26.38 -3.97
C LYS A 144 -5.90 25.38 -3.51
N GLN A 145 -5.65 25.28 -2.21
CA GLN A 145 -4.67 24.35 -1.64
C GLN A 145 -4.98 22.90 -2.05
N LEU A 146 -6.24 22.47 -1.93
CA LEU A 146 -6.63 21.12 -2.32
C LEU A 146 -6.42 20.81 -3.80
N ASN A 147 -6.60 21.81 -4.69
CA ASN A 147 -6.34 21.65 -6.11
C ASN A 147 -4.84 21.51 -6.40
N GLU A 148 -3.99 22.26 -5.70
CA GLU A 148 -2.53 22.14 -5.78
C GLU A 148 -2.07 20.77 -5.25
N ASP A 149 -2.58 20.34 -4.11
CA ASP A 149 -2.24 19.05 -3.49
C ASP A 149 -2.60 17.88 -4.41
N ILE A 150 -3.77 17.91 -5.05
CA ILE A 150 -4.15 16.86 -6.00
C ILE A 150 -3.28 16.86 -7.25
N PHE A 151 -2.92 18.05 -7.74
CA PHE A 151 -1.99 18.15 -8.85
C PHE A 151 -0.64 17.51 -8.49
N ASN A 152 -0.11 17.83 -7.31
CA ASN A 152 1.13 17.25 -6.80
C ASN A 152 1.01 15.72 -6.59
N LEU A 153 -0.09 15.26 -5.97
CA LEU A 153 -0.34 13.83 -5.76
C LEU A 153 -0.45 13.05 -7.09
N ARG A 154 -1.05 13.64 -8.13
CA ARG A 154 -1.10 13.02 -9.47
C ARG A 154 0.26 12.96 -10.15
N GLN A 155 1.15 13.92 -9.87
CA GLN A 155 2.53 13.88 -10.36
C GLN A 155 3.36 12.81 -9.64
N ILE A 156 3.20 12.70 -8.32
CA ILE A 156 3.91 11.70 -7.50
C ILE A 156 3.43 10.27 -7.83
N PHE A 157 2.12 10.09 -8.08
CA PHE A 157 1.51 8.78 -8.35
C PHE A 157 0.91 8.70 -9.77
N PRO A 158 1.72 8.42 -10.81
CA PRO A 158 1.27 8.44 -12.21
C PRO A 158 0.38 7.25 -12.62
N THR A 159 0.41 6.13 -11.90
CA THR A 159 -0.31 4.89 -12.26
C THR A 159 -1.41 4.54 -11.25
N VAL A 160 -2.60 4.23 -11.79
CA VAL A 160 -3.82 3.87 -11.05
C VAL A 160 -3.65 2.67 -10.10
N ILE A 161 -2.65 1.82 -10.35
CA ILE A 161 -2.37 0.61 -9.58
C ILE A 161 -1.72 0.93 -8.22
N HIS A 162 -0.95 2.03 -8.11
CA HIS A 162 -0.38 2.50 -6.83
C HIS A 162 -1.37 3.32 -6.01
N GLN A 163 -2.53 3.67 -6.56
CA GLN A 163 -3.53 4.53 -5.90
C GLN A 163 -4.33 3.83 -4.79
N LYS A 164 -4.08 2.55 -4.52
CA LYS A 164 -4.94 1.80 -3.59
C LYS A 164 -4.62 2.06 -2.12
N PHE A 165 -3.37 2.37 -1.76
CA PHE A 165 -2.98 2.36 -0.35
C PHE A 165 -1.87 3.37 -0.05
N PHE A 166 -2.16 4.22 0.94
CA PHE A 166 -1.23 5.12 1.59
C PHE A 166 -0.90 4.57 2.97
N TYR A 167 0.32 4.82 3.40
CA TYR A 167 0.80 4.55 4.74
C TYR A 167 0.61 5.83 5.56
N LEU A 168 -0.27 5.80 6.56
CA LEU A 168 -0.50 6.93 7.46
C LEU A 168 -0.49 6.40 8.89
N VAL A 169 0.16 7.15 9.79
CA VAL A 169 0.25 6.83 11.22
C VAL A 169 -0.92 7.49 11.96
N ILE A 170 -1.52 6.75 12.90
CA ILE A 170 -2.55 7.23 13.84
C ILE A 170 -1.90 7.98 14.99
#